data_AF-A0A4P5UAY4-F1
#
_entry.id   AF-A0A4P5UAY4-F1
#
_cell.length_a   1.000
_cell.length_b   1.000
_cell.length_c   1.000
_cell.angle_alpha   90.00
_cell.angle_beta   90.00
_cell.angle_gamma   90.00
#
_symmetry.space_group_name_H-M   'P 1'
#
loop_
_entity.id
_entity.type
_entity.pdbx_description
1 polymer ?
#
loop_
_entity_poly.entity_id
_entity_poly.type
_entity_poly.pdbx_seq_one_letter_code
_entity_poly.pdbx_strand_id
1 'polypeptide(L)' 'MTEIVSWINAHNLKQAQAAEILGITRPRVSDVVNQKTPKFTVDSLVDMVLRTGKHVQLSVQ' A
#
# COMPACT_ATOMS: atom_id res chain seq x y z
N MET A 1 4.78 4.19 1.08
CA MET A 1 3.37 4.28 1.53
C MET A 1 2.57 5.30 0.73
N THR A 2 3.13 6.49 0.47
CA THR A 2 2.47 7.54 -0.33
C THR A 2 1.92 7.05 -1.66
N GLU A 3 2.70 6.27 -2.42
CA GLU A 3 2.24 5.70 -3.70
C GLU A 3 1.00 4.81 -3.56
N ILE A 4 0.90 4.02 -2.48
CA ILE A 4 -0.27 3.18 -2.21
C ILE A 4 -1.48 4.05 -1.91
N VAL A 5 -1.31 5.12 -1.11
CA VAL A 5 -2.38 6.07 -0.78
C VAL A 5 -2.86 6.83 -2.01
N SER A 6 -1.93 7.34 -2.83
CA SER A 6 -2.23 7.99 -4.10
C SER A 6 -3.01 7.07 -5.04
N TRP A 7 -2.63 5.79 -5.10
CA TRP A 7 -3.35 4.79 -5.90
C TRP A 7 -4.78 4.55 -5.39
N ILE A 8 -4.97 4.41 -4.08
CA ILE A 8 -6.31 4.27 -3.46
C ILE A 8 -7.20 5.46 -3.84
N ASN A 9 -6.67 6.69 -3.72
CA ASN A 9 -7.40 7.91 -4.02
C ASN A 9 -7.72 8.05 -5.52
N ALA A 10 -6.75 7.75 -6.40
CA ALA A 10 -6.92 7.84 -7.85
C ALA A 10 -8.02 6.88 -8.38
N HIS A 11 -8.19 5.74 -7.73
CA HIS A 11 -9.23 4.76 -8.06
C HIS A 11 -10.52 4.93 -7.22
N ASN A 12 -10.59 5.96 -6.39
CA ASN A 12 -11.71 6.25 -5.48
C ASN A 12 -12.13 5.04 -4.62
N LEU A 13 -11.15 4.27 -4.14
CA LEU A 13 -11.39 3.04 -3.42
C LEU A 13 -11.68 3.30 -1.95
N LYS A 14 -12.73 2.66 -1.42
CA LYS A 14 -12.90 2.52 0.03
C LYS A 14 -11.81 1.60 0.56
N GLN A 15 -11.42 1.79 1.82
CA GLN A 15 -10.38 0.95 2.46
C GLN A 15 -10.69 -0.55 2.42
N ALA A 16 -11.96 -0.95 2.43
CA ALA A 16 -12.37 -2.35 2.29
C ALA A 16 -12.07 -2.91 0.88
N GLN A 17 -12.31 -2.13 -0.17
CA GLN A 17 -12.00 -2.51 -1.55
C GLN A 17 -10.49 -2.55 -1.79
N ALA A 18 -9.76 -1.57 -1.23
CA ALA A 18 -8.30 -1.58 -1.27
C ALA A 18 -7.72 -2.80 -0.55
N ALA A 19 -8.32 -3.22 0.56
CA ALA A 19 -7.91 -4.43 1.29
C ALA A 19 -8.04 -5.68 0.42
N GLU A 20 -9.14 -5.83 -0.31
CA GLU A 20 -9.37 -6.95 -1.24
C GLU A 20 -8.31 -6.98 -2.36
N ILE A 21 -8.06 -5.84 -3.01
CA ILE A 21 -7.09 -5.75 -4.13
C ILE A 21 -5.64 -5.97 -3.63
N LEU A 22 -5.30 -5.36 -2.51
CA LEU A 22 -3.96 -5.46 -1.92
C LEU A 22 -3.74 -6.78 -1.17
N GLY A 23 -4.77 -7.63 -1.02
CA GLY A 23 -4.66 -8.91 -0.32
C GLY A 23 -4.31 -8.78 1.17
N ILE A 24 -4.69 -7.66 1.80
CA ILE A 24 -4.41 -7.36 3.21
C ILE A 24 -5.69 -7.03 3.96
N THR A 25 -5.64 -7.02 5.29
CA THR A 25 -6.81 -6.66 6.09
C THR A 25 -7.11 -5.16 6.03
N ARG A 26 -8.37 -4.77 6.19
CA ARG A 26 -8.77 -3.36 6.26
C ARG A 26 -8.02 -2.56 7.36
N PRO A 27 -7.78 -3.07 8.58
CA PRO A 27 -6.93 -2.38 9.56
C PRO A 27 -5.50 -2.12 9.04
N ARG A 28 -4.93 -3.06 8.27
CA ARG A 28 -3.62 -2.88 7.63
C ARG A 28 -3.64 -1.76 6.60
N VAL A 29 -4.70 -1.65 5.79
CA VAL A 29 -4.91 -0.51 4.87
C VAL A 29 -4.96 0.80 5.65
N SER A 30 -5.70 0.84 6.78
CA SER A 30 -5.73 2.03 7.64
C SER A 30 -4.35 2.39 8.18
N ASP A 31 -3.54 1.41 8.57
CA ASP A 31 -2.17 1.65 9.02
C ASP A 31 -1.26 2.22 7.90
N VAL A 32 -1.44 1.80 6.63
CA VAL A 32 -0.72 2.38 5.47
C VAL A 32 -1.17 3.82 5.20
N VAL A 33 -2.49 4.06 5.19
CA VAL A 33 -3.08 5.39 4.94
C VAL A 33 -2.63 6.39 6.00
N ASN A 34 -2.55 5.95 7.27
CA ASN A 34 -2.07 6.76 8.39
C ASN A 34 -0.54 6.73 8.55
N GLN A 35 0.21 6.20 7.58
CA GLN A 35 1.68 6.20 7.54
C GLN A 35 2.35 5.62 8.80
N LYS A 36 1.81 4.54 9.37
CA LYS A 36 2.39 3.90 10.56
C LYS A 36 3.62 3.05 10.22
N THR A 37 4.69 3.70 9.77
CA THR A 37 5.95 3.12 9.27
C THR A 37 6.50 1.94 10.10
N PRO A 38 6.55 1.99 11.45
CA PRO A 38 7.11 0.89 12.25
C PRO A 38 6.36 -0.45 12.10
N LYS A 39 5.14 -0.45 11.55
CA LYS A 39 4.34 -1.67 11.34
C LYS A 39 4.64 -2.38 10.02
N PHE A 40 5.51 -1.84 9.18
CA PHE A 40 5.73 -2.32 7.83
C PHE A 40 7.20 -2.58 7.56
N THR A 41 7.46 -3.73 6.98
CA THR A 41 8.76 -4.09 6.43
C THR A 41 8.83 -3.63 4.96
N VAL A 42 10.04 -3.50 4.41
CA VAL A 42 10.23 -3.10 3.01
C VAL A 42 9.56 -4.09 2.06
N ASP A 43 9.73 -5.40 2.28
CA ASP A 43 9.08 -6.45 1.49
C ASP A 43 7.55 -6.31 1.47
N SER A 44 6.94 -6.01 2.62
CA SER A 44 5.48 -5.80 2.68
C SER A 44 5.00 -4.59 1.88
N LEU A 45 5.81 -3.52 1.83
CA LEU A 45 5.48 -2.35 1.02
C LEU A 45 5.69 -2.61 -0.47
N VAL A 46 6.73 -3.37 -0.83
CA VAL A 46 6.99 -3.79 -2.21
C VAL A 46 5.85 -4.67 -2.72
N ASP A 47 5.41 -5.69 -1.97
CA ASP A 47 4.28 -6.55 -2.33
C ASP A 47 3.00 -5.73 -2.57
N MET A 48 2.69 -4.79 -1.67
CA MET A 48 1.52 -3.92 -1.84
C MET A 48 1.61 -3.07 -3.11
N VAL A 49 2.77 -2.49 -3.44
CA VAL A 49 2.93 -1.70 -4.66
C VAL A 49 2.81 -2.57 -5.91
N LEU A 50 3.38 -3.78 -5.91
CA LEU A 50 3.25 -4.70 -7.04
C LEU A 50 1.79 -5.06 -7.35
N ARG A 51 0.95 -5.23 -6.31
CA ARG A 51 -0.50 -5.49 -6.48
C ARG A 51 -1.28 -4.31 -7.07
N THR A 52 -0.71 -3.11 -7.08
CA THR A 52 -1.31 -1.95 -7.78
C THR A 52 -1.00 -1.93 -9.28
N GLY A 53 -0.21 -2.89 -9.78
CA GLY A 53 0.26 -2.93 -11.17
C GLY A 53 1.39 -1.96 -11.47
N LYS A 54 1.96 -1.29 -10.45
CA LYS A 54 3.10 -0.39 -10.58
C LYS A 54 4.42 -1.15 -10.54
N HIS A 55 5.42 -0.61 -11.23
CA HIS A 55 6.80 -1.07 -11.10
C HIS A 55 7.47 -0.45 -9.87
N VAL A 56 8.28 -1.24 -9.17
CA VAL A 56 9.07 -0.81 -8.01
C VAL A 56 10.52 -0.63 -8.43
N GLN A 57 11.10 0.52 -8.11
CA GLN A 57 12.53 0.78 -8.20
C GLN A 57 13.09 0.97 -6.79
N LEU A 58 14.13 0.22 -6.46
CA LEU A 58 14.87 0.33 -5.21
C LEU A 58 16.24 0.96 -5.51
N SER A 59 16.59 1.99 -4.76
CA SER A 59 17.90 2.61 -4.77
C SER A 59 18.44 2.60 -3.36
N VAL A 60 19.67 2.13 -3.18
CA VAL A 60 20.39 2.15 -1.90
C VAL A 60 21.59 3.06 -2.08
N GLN A 61 21.82 3.95 -1.12
CA GLN A 61 22.95 4.87 -1.09
C GLN A 61 23.90 4.51 0.04
#